data_AF-A0A101MHX1-F1
#
_entry.id   AF-A0A101MHX1-F1
#
_cell.length_a   1.000
_cell.length_b   1.000
_cell.length_c   1.000
_cell.angle_alpha   90.00
_cell.angle_beta   90.00
_cell.angle_gamma   90.00
#
_symmetry.space_group_name_H-M   'P 1'
#
loop_
_entity.id
_entity.type
_entity.pdbx_description
1 polymer ?
#
loop_
_entity_poly.entity_id
_entity_poly.type
_entity_poly.pdbx_seq_one_letter_code
_entity_poly.pdbx_strand_id
1 'polypeptide(L)'
;MSTSTPDRYKLIFFVPTANVEPCKEAIFATGAGSFPGGKYTKCCFQTVGTGQFLPNEGADPAVGAVGALERCEEVRVEIMCLGRGIMLNAVDALISAHPYEEVAYEVYKMENVYDAIGTVVIFFCIWPVPSKTPRQLDFSSNLQPHLPPIDPHPLPAMASKLFSVPRVGRQLVHQLPKPQYRAFSAGSQRFSDSLSVHRNKPNNNPTLPFKFSEQNLTLADEILKRYPPQYKKAAVMPLLDLGQRQHGFTSISVMNEVARMLEMPPMRVYEVATFYTMYNREPVGKYFVQICTTTPCQLGGCGSTAIVKAITEHLGITPGHTTEDGLFTFIEVECLGACVNAPMVQINDDYFEDLTPESIKTILTALKDSATATGAGAGTKIPAPGPLSGRDTCENSAGLTNLTEVVWNPETMMRQDNALDATPKQ
;
A
#
# COMPACT_ATOMS: atom_id res chain seq x y z
N MET A 1 11.20 31.27 36.48
CA MET A 1 12.30 30.40 36.04
C MET A 1 11.69 29.35 35.12
N SER A 2 11.93 29.47 33.80
CA SER A 2 11.43 28.51 32.81
C SER A 2 12.10 27.15 33.06
N THR A 3 11.36 26.18 33.57
CA THR A 3 11.82 24.79 33.71
C THR A 3 11.78 24.15 32.34
N SER A 4 12.89 24.21 31.59
CA SER A 4 13.03 23.49 30.34
C SER A 4 12.82 21.99 30.57
N THR A 5 11.88 21.38 29.87
CA THR A 5 11.69 19.91 29.87
C THR A 5 13.03 19.25 29.54
N PRO A 6 13.53 18.32 30.37
CA PRO A 6 14.82 17.69 30.12
C PRO A 6 14.77 16.89 28.81
N ASP A 7 15.86 16.96 28.03
CA ASP A 7 16.03 16.16 26.82
C ASP A 7 15.80 14.67 27.12
N ARG A 8 15.12 13.96 26.23
CA ARG A 8 14.81 12.54 26.42
C ARG A 8 15.64 11.70 25.47
N TYR A 9 16.21 10.61 25.97
CA TYR A 9 17.01 9.67 25.19
C TYR A 9 16.48 8.26 25.40
N LYS A 10 16.46 7.45 24.36
CA LYS A 10 16.14 6.02 24.43
C LYS A 10 17.42 5.22 24.21
N LEU A 11 17.86 4.51 25.24
CA LEU A 11 18.97 3.57 25.19
C LEU A 11 18.44 2.18 24.85
N ILE A 12 19.00 1.56 23.82
CA ILE A 12 18.68 0.21 23.40
C ILE A 12 19.98 -0.60 23.40
N PHE A 13 19.96 -1.81 23.96
CA PHE A 13 21.11 -2.71 23.95
C PHE A 13 20.66 -4.17 23.89
N PHE A 14 21.60 -5.05 23.55
CA PHE A 14 21.37 -6.49 23.40
C PHE A 14 22.33 -7.23 24.33
N VAL A 15 21.79 -8.18 25.11
CA VAL A 15 22.58 -8.91 26.11
C VAL A 15 22.12 -10.37 26.19
N PRO A 16 23.02 -11.34 26.42
CA PRO A 16 22.62 -12.72 26.71
C PRO A 16 21.62 -12.80 27.86
N THR A 17 20.70 -13.75 27.79
CA THR A 17 19.66 -13.94 28.82
C THR A 17 20.21 -14.07 30.24
N ALA A 18 21.37 -14.72 30.39
CA ALA A 18 22.04 -14.89 31.69
C ALA A 18 22.54 -13.57 32.32
N ASN A 19 22.80 -12.54 31.52
CA ASN A 19 23.43 -11.29 31.97
C ASN A 19 22.49 -10.08 31.93
N VAL A 20 21.20 -10.29 31.64
CA VAL A 20 20.22 -9.20 31.50
C VAL A 20 19.99 -8.44 32.81
N GLU A 21 19.84 -9.15 33.94
CA GLU A 21 19.54 -8.52 35.23
C GLU A 21 20.72 -7.69 35.77
N PRO A 22 21.97 -8.19 35.77
CA PRO A 22 23.13 -7.38 36.15
C PRO A 22 23.27 -6.10 35.34
N CYS A 23 23.08 -6.17 34.01
CA CYS A 23 23.16 -5.00 33.13
C CYS A 23 22.05 -3.98 33.45
N LYS A 24 20.82 -4.45 33.66
CA LYS A 24 19.69 -3.61 34.05
C LYS A 24 19.93 -2.92 35.39
N GLU A 25 20.40 -3.64 36.40
CA GLU A 25 20.68 -3.08 37.72
C GLU A 25 21.75 -1.98 37.66
N ALA A 26 22.83 -2.21 36.91
CA ALA A 26 23.88 -1.22 36.70
C ALA A 26 23.34 0.06 36.03
N ILE A 27 22.51 -0.09 35.00
CA ILE A 27 21.89 1.05 34.31
C ILE A 27 20.90 1.78 35.22
N PHE A 28 20.06 1.05 35.96
CA PHE A 28 19.07 1.67 36.86
C PHE A 28 19.72 2.42 38.02
N ALA A 29 20.90 2.02 38.48
CA ALA A 29 21.66 2.73 39.51
C ALA A 29 22.07 4.16 39.07
N THR A 30 22.13 4.43 37.75
CA THR A 30 22.44 5.76 37.20
C THR A 30 21.25 6.72 37.19
N GLY A 31 20.04 6.22 37.49
CA GLY A 31 18.78 6.96 37.40
C GLY A 31 18.04 6.81 36.06
N ALA A 32 18.62 6.10 35.08
CA ALA A 32 17.90 5.69 33.88
C ALA A 32 16.66 4.82 34.22
N GLY A 33 15.62 4.90 33.39
CA GLY A 33 14.35 4.20 33.63
C GLY A 33 13.48 4.81 34.74
N SER A 34 13.81 6.01 35.23
CA SER A 34 13.02 6.75 36.22
C SER A 34 12.30 7.93 35.59
N PHE A 35 11.01 8.09 35.90
CA PHE A 35 10.17 9.18 35.36
C PHE A 35 10.00 10.34 36.36
N PRO A 36 9.76 11.58 35.89
CA PRO A 36 9.58 12.74 36.76
C PRO A 36 8.37 12.52 37.69
N GLY A 37 8.51 12.92 38.95
CA GLY A 37 7.49 12.72 39.98
C GLY A 37 7.60 11.39 40.73
N GLY A 38 8.62 10.57 40.47
CA GLY A 38 9.00 9.42 41.31
C GLY A 38 8.01 8.26 41.35
N LYS A 39 6.92 8.33 40.57
CA LYS A 39 5.86 7.31 40.55
C LYS A 39 6.29 6.00 39.88
N TYR A 40 7.31 6.07 39.01
CA TYR A 40 7.81 4.93 38.24
C TYR A 40 9.34 4.98 38.18
N THR A 41 9.96 3.90 38.62
CA THR A 41 11.41 3.68 38.63
C THR A 41 11.72 2.30 38.07
N LYS A 42 12.94 2.10 37.57
CA LYS A 42 13.38 0.84 36.94
C LYS A 42 12.51 0.40 35.75
N CYS A 43 11.98 1.36 34.98
CA CYS A 43 11.17 1.07 33.79
C CYS A 43 12.07 0.66 32.61
N CYS A 44 11.76 -0.50 32.02
CA CYS A 44 12.33 -0.95 30.76
C CYS A 44 11.30 -1.76 29.96
N PHE A 45 11.47 -1.82 28.64
CA PHE A 45 10.80 -2.79 27.77
C PHE A 45 11.84 -3.80 27.28
N GLN A 46 11.46 -5.08 27.16
CA GLN A 46 12.39 -6.11 26.74
C GLN A 46 11.76 -7.14 25.80
N THR A 47 12.52 -7.58 24.80
CA THR A 47 12.11 -8.61 23.82
C THR A 47 13.23 -9.62 23.64
N VAL A 48 12.89 -10.91 23.64
CA VAL A 48 13.85 -12.00 23.39
C VAL A 48 14.03 -12.19 21.87
N GLY A 49 15.26 -12.40 21.42
CA GLY A 49 15.63 -12.66 20.04
C GLY A 49 16.85 -13.57 19.93
N THR A 50 17.36 -13.75 18.71
CA THR A 50 18.54 -14.58 18.44
C THR A 50 19.64 -13.73 17.82
N GLY A 51 20.76 -13.61 18.52
CA GLY A 51 21.99 -13.00 18.02
C GLY A 51 22.80 -14.01 17.20
N GLN A 52 23.58 -13.54 16.23
CA GLN A 52 24.49 -14.36 15.45
C GLN A 52 25.83 -13.65 15.27
N PHE A 53 26.93 -14.33 15.61
CA PHE A 53 28.27 -13.79 15.45
C PHE A 53 29.30 -14.91 15.16
N LEU A 54 30.46 -14.53 14.64
CA LEU A 54 31.59 -15.43 14.34
C LEU A 54 32.85 -14.79 14.92
N PRO A 55 33.35 -15.25 16.09
CA PRO A 55 34.56 -14.70 16.68
C PRO A 55 35.77 -15.04 15.82
N ASN A 56 36.58 -14.04 15.46
CA ASN A 56 37.80 -14.20 14.66
C ASN A 56 39.05 -14.36 15.55
N GLU A 57 40.19 -14.69 14.95
CA GLU A 57 41.48 -14.78 15.66
C GLU A 57 41.76 -13.47 16.43
N GLY A 58 41.91 -13.57 17.75
CA GLY A 58 42.14 -12.43 18.65
C GLY A 58 40.93 -12.01 19.50
N ALA A 59 39.74 -12.55 19.25
CA ALA A 59 38.56 -12.31 20.08
C ALA A 59 38.55 -13.17 21.35
N ASP A 60 38.06 -12.63 22.46
CA ASP A 60 37.77 -13.35 23.72
C ASP A 60 36.24 -13.43 23.96
N PRO A 61 35.52 -14.34 23.25
CA PRO A 61 34.08 -14.36 23.30
C PRO A 61 33.58 -14.93 24.63
N ALA A 62 32.72 -14.18 25.32
CA ALA A 62 32.02 -14.66 26.53
C ALA A 62 31.09 -15.87 26.26
N VAL A 63 30.62 -16.01 25.02
CA VAL A 63 29.77 -17.11 24.56
C VAL A 63 30.28 -17.58 23.19
N GLY A 64 30.48 -18.89 23.02
CA GLY A 64 30.93 -19.50 21.75
C GLY A 64 32.45 -19.75 21.69
N ALA A 65 32.95 -20.09 20.51
CA ALA A 65 34.35 -20.40 20.26
C ALA A 65 34.89 -19.70 19.01
N VAL A 66 36.17 -19.32 19.05
CA VAL A 66 36.86 -18.69 17.91
C VAL A 66 36.84 -19.60 16.68
N GLY A 67 36.44 -19.03 15.54
CA GLY A 67 36.35 -19.74 14.26
C GLY A 67 35.05 -20.53 14.05
N ALA A 68 34.10 -20.49 14.98
CA ALA A 68 32.79 -21.14 14.84
C ALA A 68 31.64 -20.12 14.81
N LEU A 69 30.66 -20.33 13.91
CA LEU A 69 29.48 -19.49 13.84
C LEU A 69 28.57 -19.79 15.03
N GLU A 70 28.36 -18.81 15.89
CA GLU A 70 27.56 -18.93 17.10
C GLU A 70 26.18 -18.30 16.93
N ARG A 71 25.17 -18.92 17.54
CA ARG A 71 23.80 -18.39 17.62
C ARG A 71 23.33 -18.50 19.06
N CYS A 72 23.12 -17.36 19.70
CA CYS A 72 22.72 -17.32 21.10
C CYS A 72 21.41 -16.53 21.28
N GLU A 73 20.68 -16.85 22.34
CA GLU A 73 19.48 -16.12 22.72
C GLU A 73 19.87 -14.84 23.46
N GLU A 74 19.39 -13.71 22.96
CA GLU A 74 19.69 -12.38 23.49
C GLU A 74 18.40 -11.63 23.80
N VAL A 75 18.47 -10.75 24.79
CA VAL A 75 17.38 -9.86 25.16
C VAL A 75 17.71 -8.46 24.64
N ARG A 76 16.86 -7.93 23.77
CA ARG A 76 16.82 -6.51 23.44
C ARG A 76 16.16 -5.77 24.59
N VAL A 77 16.86 -4.85 25.23
CA VAL A 77 16.34 -4.04 26.33
C VAL A 77 16.29 -2.57 25.91
N GLU A 78 15.18 -1.90 26.20
CA GLU A 78 14.94 -0.50 25.88
C GLU A 78 14.64 0.29 27.16
N ILE A 79 15.43 1.34 27.41
CA ILE A 79 15.36 2.15 28.63
C ILE A 79 15.29 3.64 28.28
N MET A 80 14.44 4.38 28.97
CA MET A 80 14.33 5.83 28.83
C MET A 80 15.32 6.54 29.77
N CYS A 81 16.13 7.44 29.24
CA CYS A 81 17.06 8.29 29.98
C CYS A 81 16.59 9.75 29.88
N LEU A 82 16.36 10.38 31.03
CA LEU A 82 15.93 11.78 31.10
C LEU A 82 17.15 12.66 31.38
N GLY A 83 17.61 13.35 30.35
CA GLY A 83 18.79 14.20 30.39
C GLY A 83 20.03 13.52 29.82
N ARG A 84 20.88 14.33 29.18
CA ARG A 84 22.11 13.87 28.53
C ARG A 84 23.10 13.26 29.54
N GLY A 85 23.20 13.82 30.74
CA GLY A 85 24.12 13.32 31.78
C GLY A 85 23.76 11.90 32.25
N ILE A 86 22.49 11.64 32.52
CA ILE A 86 22.00 10.29 32.89
C ILE A 86 22.23 9.30 31.75
N MET A 87 22.00 9.73 30.50
CA MET A 87 22.26 8.89 29.33
C MET A 87 23.74 8.48 29.24
N LEU A 88 24.68 9.42 29.38
CA LEU A 88 26.12 9.12 29.31
C LEU A 88 26.53 8.15 30.42
N ASN A 89 26.10 8.41 31.67
CA ASN A 89 26.39 7.53 32.80
C ASN A 89 25.79 6.13 32.60
N ALA A 90 24.59 6.04 32.01
CA ALA A 90 23.94 4.77 31.71
C ALA A 90 24.69 3.95 30.66
N VAL A 91 25.26 4.61 29.64
CA VAL A 91 26.10 3.96 28.64
C VAL A 91 27.41 3.47 29.26
N ASP A 92 28.06 4.28 30.10
CA ASP A 92 29.29 3.87 30.79
C ASP A 92 29.05 2.69 31.74
N ALA A 93 27.92 2.69 32.46
CA ALA A 93 27.50 1.60 33.33
C ALA A 93 27.17 0.32 32.54
N LEU A 94 26.51 0.45 31.39
CA LEU A 94 26.27 -0.66 30.47
C LEU A 94 27.59 -1.26 29.99
N ILE A 95 28.51 -0.45 29.47
CA ILE A 95 29.81 -0.92 28.96
C ILE A 95 30.58 -1.67 30.05
N SER A 96 30.53 -1.18 31.29
CA SER A 96 31.24 -1.79 32.42
C SER A 96 30.61 -3.10 32.90
N ALA A 97 29.29 -3.27 32.76
CA ALA A 97 28.56 -4.43 33.27
C ALA A 97 28.31 -5.52 32.20
N HIS A 98 28.50 -5.19 30.92
CA HIS A 98 28.19 -6.07 29.82
C HIS A 98 29.21 -7.21 29.67
N PRO A 99 28.79 -8.46 29.36
CA PRO A 99 29.71 -9.59 29.21
C PRO A 99 30.56 -9.54 27.93
N TYR A 100 30.10 -8.82 26.89
CA TYR A 100 30.84 -8.71 25.63
C TYR A 100 31.91 -7.63 25.69
N GLU A 101 33.06 -7.92 25.07
CA GLU A 101 34.18 -6.99 24.91
C GLU A 101 33.75 -5.70 24.18
N GLU A 102 33.01 -5.85 23.08
CA GLU A 102 32.39 -4.74 22.36
C GLU A 102 30.87 -4.79 22.50
N VAL A 103 30.30 -3.77 23.16
CA VAL A 103 28.86 -3.70 23.44
C VAL A 103 28.13 -3.02 22.28
N ALA A 104 27.18 -3.73 21.69
CA ALA A 104 26.26 -3.16 20.71
C ALA A 104 25.12 -2.41 21.43
N TYR A 105 25.06 -1.08 21.27
CA TYR A 105 23.98 -0.25 21.80
C TYR A 105 23.61 0.89 20.85
N GLU A 106 22.37 1.38 20.98
CA GLU A 106 21.82 2.50 20.22
C GLU A 106 21.29 3.56 21.20
N VAL A 107 21.53 4.83 20.90
CA VAL A 107 20.97 5.96 21.65
C VAL A 107 20.21 6.87 20.70
N TYR A 108 18.90 6.97 20.90
CA TYR A 108 18.03 7.86 20.13
C TYR A 108 17.64 9.07 20.96
N LYS A 109 17.85 10.29 20.43
CA LYS A 109 17.24 11.50 21.00
C LYS A 109 15.75 11.53 20.63
N MET A 110 14.88 11.72 21.62
CA MET A 110 13.43 11.70 21.45
C MET A 110 12.86 13.11 21.51
N GLU A 111 12.12 13.51 20.48
CA GLU A 111 11.45 14.82 20.40
C GLU A 111 10.17 14.86 21.24
N ASN A 112 9.82 16.05 21.75
CA ASN A 112 8.56 16.31 22.44
C ASN A 112 7.47 16.70 21.44
N VAL A 113 6.68 15.73 20.98
CA VAL A 113 5.63 15.97 19.98
C VAL A 113 4.44 16.77 20.55
N TYR A 114 4.22 16.75 21.87
CA TYR A 114 3.09 17.45 22.51
C TYR A 114 3.32 18.95 22.73
N ASP A 115 4.58 19.40 22.89
CA ASP A 115 4.89 20.85 22.92
C ASP A 115 5.02 21.44 21.51
N ALA A 116 5.11 20.57 20.49
CA ALA A 116 5.36 20.91 19.08
C ALA A 116 4.12 20.73 18.19
N ILE A 117 2.93 21.10 18.66
CA ILE A 117 1.72 21.29 17.80
C ILE A 117 1.89 22.56 16.92
N GLY A 118 3.04 22.71 16.28
CA GLY A 118 3.40 23.86 15.45
C GLY A 118 4.17 23.50 14.19
N THR A 119 5.07 22.50 14.23
CA THR A 119 5.84 22.16 13.03
C THR A 119 6.40 20.74 13.12
N VAL A 120 5.83 19.80 12.36
CA VAL A 120 6.48 18.50 12.11
C VAL A 120 7.24 18.64 10.79
N VAL A 121 8.56 18.88 10.90
CA VAL A 121 9.50 18.67 9.80
C VAL A 121 10.23 17.36 10.08
N ILE A 122 9.99 16.34 9.26
CA ILE A 122 10.79 15.12 9.24
C ILE A 122 12.09 15.46 8.50
N PHE A 123 13.19 15.69 9.23
CA PHE A 123 14.51 15.86 8.64
C PHE A 123 15.19 14.49 8.47
N PHE A 124 15.27 14.00 7.23
CA PHE A 124 16.31 13.06 6.83
C PHE A 124 17.57 13.87 6.55
N CYS A 125 18.49 13.93 7.50
CA CYS A 125 19.77 14.60 7.31
C CYS A 125 20.73 13.66 6.57
N ILE A 126 20.72 13.71 5.24
CA ILE A 126 21.84 13.23 4.41
C ILE A 126 22.79 14.42 4.27
N TRP A 127 23.98 14.30 4.83
CA TRP A 127 25.05 15.29 4.68
C TRP A 127 25.63 15.20 3.25
N PRO A 128 25.68 16.30 2.47
CA PRO A 128 26.34 16.30 1.17
C PRO A 128 27.83 16.60 1.32
N VAL A 129 28.68 15.75 0.72
CA VAL A 129 30.11 16.01 0.51
C VAL A 129 30.26 16.97 -0.69
N PRO A 130 31.12 18.00 -0.64
CA PRO A 130 31.19 19.02 -1.67
C PRO A 130 32.03 18.54 -2.87
N SER A 131 31.44 18.51 -4.07
CA SER A 131 32.16 18.26 -5.32
C SER A 131 32.64 19.59 -5.94
N LYS A 132 33.94 19.69 -6.19
CA LYS A 132 34.55 20.76 -6.98
C LYS A 132 34.53 20.40 -8.47
N THR A 133 33.77 21.20 -9.24
CA THR A 133 34.01 21.70 -10.61
C THR A 133 34.23 20.75 -11.81
N PRO A 134 33.85 21.20 -13.03
CA PRO A 134 33.37 20.34 -14.11
C PRO A 134 34.44 19.99 -15.15
N ARG A 135 34.25 18.90 -15.88
CA ARG A 135 34.93 18.68 -17.16
C ARG A 135 33.93 18.20 -18.21
N GLN A 136 33.64 19.11 -19.14
CA GLN A 136 32.97 18.91 -20.42
C GLN A 136 33.77 17.89 -21.26
N LEU A 137 33.09 16.98 -21.95
CA LEU A 137 33.59 16.32 -23.17
C LEU A 137 32.39 15.85 -24.00
N ASP A 138 32.29 16.41 -25.20
CA ASP A 138 31.25 16.16 -26.20
C ASP A 138 31.49 14.87 -27.03
N PHE A 139 30.37 14.30 -27.46
CA PHE A 139 30.07 13.47 -28.65
C PHE A 139 31.20 12.87 -29.52
N SER A 140 31.12 11.56 -29.80
CA SER A 140 30.66 11.07 -31.13
C SER A 140 30.67 9.53 -31.29
N SER A 141 29.56 9.02 -31.84
CA SER A 141 29.41 7.96 -32.86
C SER A 141 29.79 6.48 -32.63
N ASN A 142 28.78 5.64 -32.93
CA ASN A 142 28.82 4.32 -33.60
C ASN A 142 29.38 3.12 -32.83
N LEU A 143 28.52 2.15 -32.51
CA LEU A 143 28.50 0.83 -33.19
C LEU A 143 27.30 -0.02 -32.70
N GLN A 144 26.65 -0.70 -33.64
CA GLN A 144 25.53 -1.64 -33.44
C GLN A 144 25.98 -2.98 -32.81
N PRO A 145 25.07 -3.76 -32.20
CA PRO A 145 25.40 -5.06 -31.60
C PRO A 145 25.23 -6.22 -32.61
N HIS A 146 26.27 -7.05 -32.74
CA HIS A 146 26.19 -8.37 -33.37
C HIS A 146 26.30 -9.46 -32.29
N LEU A 147 25.27 -10.29 -32.18
CA LEU A 147 25.26 -11.57 -31.46
C LEU A 147 25.72 -12.69 -32.39
N PRO A 148 26.52 -13.67 -31.92
CA PRO A 148 26.61 -14.99 -32.53
C PRO A 148 25.85 -16.08 -31.72
N PRO A 149 25.48 -17.20 -32.36
CA PRO A 149 24.44 -18.12 -31.88
C PRO A 149 24.96 -19.25 -30.98
N ILE A 150 24.00 -19.89 -30.31
CA ILE A 150 24.15 -21.01 -29.37
C ILE A 150 24.07 -22.33 -30.17
N ASP A 151 25.06 -23.21 -30.00
CA ASP A 151 24.94 -24.63 -30.39
C ASP A 151 24.86 -25.53 -29.14
N PRO A 152 24.06 -26.61 -29.17
CA PRO A 152 23.84 -27.50 -28.03
C PRO A 152 24.75 -28.73 -28.12
N HIS A 153 25.35 -29.14 -26.99
CA HIS A 153 25.90 -30.49 -26.88
C HIS A 153 25.47 -31.20 -25.59
N PRO A 154 25.21 -32.52 -25.68
CA PRO A 154 24.60 -33.30 -24.61
C PRO A 154 25.64 -33.94 -23.68
N LEU A 155 25.15 -34.35 -22.51
CA LEU A 155 25.83 -35.18 -21.52
C LEU A 155 26.46 -36.44 -22.14
N PRO A 156 27.54 -36.95 -21.53
CA PRO A 156 27.47 -38.35 -21.11
C PRO A 156 28.05 -38.63 -19.73
N ALA A 157 27.70 -39.83 -19.28
CA ALA A 157 27.85 -40.40 -17.96
C ALA A 157 29.14 -41.23 -17.78
N MET A 158 29.42 -41.51 -16.50
CA MET A 158 29.99 -42.75 -15.94
C MET A 158 31.45 -43.15 -16.22
N ALA A 159 32.16 -43.24 -15.10
CA ALA A 159 32.98 -44.36 -14.66
C ALA A 159 34.50 -44.41 -14.96
N SER A 160 35.24 -44.36 -13.84
CA SER A 160 36.34 -45.26 -13.47
C SER A 160 37.71 -45.10 -14.15
N LYS A 161 38.74 -44.73 -13.36
CA LYS A 161 39.74 -45.66 -12.79
C LYS A 161 40.84 -44.88 -12.04
N LEU A 162 41.22 -45.45 -10.90
CA LEU A 162 42.36 -45.05 -10.07
C LEU A 162 43.68 -45.20 -10.82
N PHE A 163 44.53 -44.17 -10.74
CA PHE A 163 45.99 -44.32 -10.76
C PHE A 163 46.62 -43.30 -9.81
N SER A 164 47.60 -43.78 -9.05
CA SER A 164 48.36 -43.08 -8.03
C SER A 164 49.75 -42.66 -8.51
N VAL A 165 50.33 -41.68 -7.80
CA VAL A 165 51.76 -41.31 -7.67
C VAL A 165 52.26 -40.19 -8.63
N PRO A 166 53.20 -39.29 -8.26
CA PRO A 166 53.71 -38.80 -6.96
C PRO A 166 53.59 -37.26 -6.75
N ARG A 167 53.85 -36.80 -5.52
CA ARG A 167 54.14 -35.40 -5.16
C ARG A 167 55.32 -34.84 -5.96
N VAL A 168 55.10 -33.71 -6.64
CA VAL A 168 56.16 -32.81 -7.14
C VAL A 168 55.76 -31.36 -6.83
N GLY A 169 56.68 -30.62 -6.23
CA GLY A 169 56.75 -29.16 -6.34
C GLY A 169 55.72 -28.35 -5.56
N ARG A 170 56.08 -27.93 -4.36
CA ARG A 170 55.46 -26.80 -3.64
C ARG A 170 55.73 -25.52 -4.43
N GLN A 171 54.91 -25.21 -5.44
CA GLN A 171 54.88 -23.87 -6.04
C GLN A 171 54.10 -22.94 -5.10
N LEU A 172 54.84 -22.12 -4.36
CA LEU A 172 54.33 -20.91 -3.75
C LEU A 172 53.93 -19.94 -4.87
N VAL A 173 52.73 -20.13 -5.41
CA VAL A 173 52.07 -19.07 -6.17
C VAL A 173 51.53 -18.11 -5.13
N HIS A 174 52.15 -16.94 -5.01
CA HIS A 174 51.54 -15.81 -4.30
C HIS A 174 50.16 -15.56 -4.93
N GLN A 175 49.09 -15.91 -4.22
CA GLN A 175 47.75 -15.46 -4.55
C GLN A 175 47.74 -13.94 -4.36
N LEU A 176 47.84 -13.21 -5.46
CA LEU A 176 47.57 -11.77 -5.46
C LEU A 176 46.13 -11.58 -4.95
N PRO A 177 45.90 -10.68 -3.99
CA PRO A 177 44.55 -10.40 -3.50
C PRO A 177 43.71 -9.87 -4.67
N LYS A 178 42.74 -10.66 -5.13
CA LYS A 178 41.76 -10.18 -6.09
C LYS A 178 40.86 -9.17 -5.35
N PRO A 179 40.73 -7.93 -5.83
CA PRO A 179 39.80 -6.98 -5.23
C PRO A 179 38.38 -7.57 -5.30
N GLN A 180 37.75 -7.69 -4.14
CA GLN A 180 36.37 -8.12 -4.02
C GLN A 180 35.47 -6.96 -4.48
N TYR A 181 35.20 -6.88 -5.77
CA TYR A 181 34.16 -5.99 -6.28
C TYR A 181 32.81 -6.55 -5.82
N ARG A 182 32.18 -5.91 -4.82
CA ARG A 182 30.75 -6.13 -4.58
C ARG A 182 30.02 -5.67 -5.84
N ALA A 183 29.43 -6.62 -6.58
CA ALA A 183 28.45 -6.28 -7.58
C ALA A 183 27.27 -5.63 -6.85
N PHE A 184 27.02 -4.35 -7.11
CA PHE A 184 25.76 -3.74 -6.73
C PHE A 184 24.66 -4.47 -7.50
N SER A 185 23.90 -5.33 -6.82
CA SER A 185 22.64 -5.83 -7.34
C SER A 185 21.61 -4.72 -7.11
N ALA A 186 21.23 -4.02 -8.16
CA ALA A 186 20.00 -3.25 -8.14
C ALA A 186 18.85 -4.28 -8.14
N GLY A 187 18.07 -4.34 -7.06
CA GLY A 187 16.83 -5.10 -7.06
C GLY A 187 15.93 -4.63 -8.20
N SER A 188 15.10 -5.53 -8.75
CA SER A 188 14.13 -5.13 -9.76
C SER A 188 13.25 -4.01 -9.21
N GLN A 189 13.11 -2.92 -9.99
CA GLN A 189 12.15 -1.88 -9.67
C GLN A 189 10.76 -2.52 -9.67
N ARG A 190 10.09 -2.52 -8.52
CA ARG A 190 8.69 -2.90 -8.44
C ARG A 190 7.87 -1.70 -8.93
N PHE A 191 7.25 -1.84 -10.09
CA PHE A 191 6.30 -0.87 -10.60
C PHE A 191 4.94 -1.14 -9.93
N SER A 192 4.31 -0.09 -9.41
CA SER A 192 2.92 -0.12 -8.97
C SER A 192 2.05 0.45 -10.07
N ASP A 193 0.88 -0.15 -10.31
CA ASP A 193 -0.07 0.35 -11.31
C ASP A 193 -0.60 1.75 -10.99
N SER A 194 -0.60 2.15 -9.71
CA SER A 194 -0.94 3.51 -9.30
C SER A 194 0.02 4.08 -8.25
N LEU A 195 0.30 5.38 -8.36
CA LEU A 195 1.18 6.10 -7.45
C LEU A 195 0.41 6.51 -6.18
N SER A 196 0.89 6.10 -4.99
CA SER A 196 0.27 6.46 -3.70
C SER A 196 0.83 7.76 -3.08
N VAL A 197 1.62 8.52 -3.84
CA VAL A 197 2.16 9.82 -3.42
C VAL A 197 1.68 10.89 -4.39
N HIS A 198 1.42 12.11 -3.89
CA HIS A 198 1.05 13.22 -4.75
C HIS A 198 2.29 13.95 -5.27
N ARG A 199 2.28 14.32 -6.55
CA ARG A 199 3.23 15.24 -7.16
C ARG A 199 2.45 16.34 -7.84
N ASN A 200 2.80 17.59 -7.55
CA ASN A 200 2.12 18.74 -8.11
C ASN A 200 2.23 18.73 -9.63
N LYS A 201 1.08 18.67 -10.30
CA LYS A 201 0.94 18.83 -11.74
C LYS A 201 0.28 20.19 -12.03
N PRO A 202 0.44 20.77 -13.24
CA PRO A 202 -0.26 22.01 -13.60
C PRO A 202 -1.78 21.94 -13.45
N ASN A 203 -2.36 20.75 -13.70
CA ASN A 203 -3.79 20.47 -13.59
C ASN A 203 -4.24 19.92 -12.23
N ASN A 204 -3.31 19.59 -11.33
CA ASN A 204 -3.62 19.02 -10.01
C ASN A 204 -2.55 19.48 -8.99
N ASN A 205 -2.84 20.58 -8.29
CA ASN A 205 -1.98 21.18 -7.28
C ASN A 205 -2.84 21.88 -6.22
N PRO A 206 -2.33 22.09 -4.99
CA PRO A 206 -3.12 22.65 -3.89
C PRO A 206 -3.45 24.14 -4.06
N THR A 207 -2.85 24.83 -5.03
CA THR A 207 -3.12 26.25 -5.30
C THR A 207 -4.33 26.47 -6.21
N LEU A 208 -4.78 25.43 -6.94
CA LEU A 208 -5.97 25.52 -7.77
C LEU A 208 -7.22 25.64 -6.88
N PRO A 209 -8.08 26.66 -7.09
CA PRO A 209 -9.28 26.81 -6.29
C PRO A 209 -10.32 25.76 -6.71
N PHE A 210 -10.84 25.02 -5.74
CA PHE A 210 -12.03 24.19 -5.91
C PHE A 210 -13.07 24.60 -4.87
N LYS A 211 -14.32 24.74 -5.31
CA LYS A 211 -15.47 24.97 -4.44
C LYS A 211 -16.65 24.18 -4.97
N PHE A 212 -17.49 23.70 -4.06
CA PHE A 212 -18.75 23.07 -4.43
C PHE A 212 -19.69 24.10 -5.10
N SER A 213 -20.44 23.64 -6.11
CA SER A 213 -21.53 24.44 -6.69
C SER A 213 -22.63 24.66 -5.65
N GLU A 214 -23.48 25.68 -5.83
CA GLU A 214 -24.58 25.94 -4.90
C GLU A 214 -25.51 24.74 -4.72
N GLN A 215 -25.79 24.02 -5.81
CA GLN A 215 -26.57 22.77 -5.78
C GLN A 215 -25.87 21.66 -4.99
N ASN A 216 -24.54 21.54 -5.10
CA ASN A 216 -23.79 20.52 -4.35
C ASN A 216 -23.59 20.92 -2.90
N LEU A 217 -23.60 22.22 -2.57
CA LEU A 217 -23.58 22.68 -1.18
C LEU A 217 -24.87 22.28 -0.45
N THR A 218 -26.04 22.40 -1.09
CA THR A 218 -27.30 21.93 -0.47
C THR A 218 -27.29 20.42 -0.25
N LEU A 219 -26.78 19.64 -1.21
CA LEU A 219 -26.60 18.19 -1.05
C LEU A 219 -25.59 17.84 0.05
N ALA A 220 -24.49 18.59 0.14
CA ALA A 220 -23.50 18.42 1.20
C ALA A 220 -24.11 18.65 2.59
N ASP A 221 -24.95 19.69 2.73
CA ASP A 221 -25.66 19.97 3.98
C ASP A 221 -26.66 18.85 4.33
N GLU A 222 -27.34 18.25 3.35
CA GLU A 222 -28.19 17.08 3.57
C GLU A 222 -27.40 15.85 4.01
N ILE A 223 -26.22 15.60 3.41
CA ILE A 223 -25.33 14.52 3.80
C ILE A 223 -24.86 14.71 5.24
N LEU A 224 -24.45 15.93 5.61
CA LEU A 224 -23.99 16.24 6.97
C LEU A 224 -25.07 15.99 8.03
N LYS A 225 -26.34 16.26 7.72
CA LYS A 225 -27.49 16.01 8.63
C LYS A 225 -27.72 14.52 8.93
N ARG A 226 -27.22 13.60 8.10
CA ARG A 226 -27.32 12.15 8.36
C ARG A 226 -26.45 11.70 9.52
N TYR A 227 -25.46 12.49 9.90
CA TYR A 227 -24.50 12.16 10.95
C TYR A 227 -24.65 13.09 12.16
N PRO A 228 -24.40 12.60 13.38
CA PRO A 228 -24.36 13.45 14.56
C PRO A 228 -23.30 14.56 14.41
N PRO A 229 -23.53 15.77 14.96
CA PRO A 229 -22.64 16.91 14.76
C PRO A 229 -21.22 16.68 15.30
N GLN A 230 -21.06 15.86 16.35
CA GLN A 230 -19.75 15.51 16.91
C GLN A 230 -18.95 14.57 15.99
N TYR A 231 -19.61 13.88 15.05
CA TYR A 231 -19.01 12.88 14.17
C TYR A 231 -19.15 13.24 12.69
N LYS A 232 -19.16 14.55 12.36
CA LYS A 232 -19.23 15.02 10.96
C LYS A 232 -18.15 14.43 10.04
N LYS A 233 -17.00 14.02 10.59
CA LYS A 233 -15.94 13.29 9.86
C LYS A 233 -16.43 12.02 9.14
N ALA A 234 -17.54 11.42 9.59
CA ALA A 234 -18.14 10.26 8.94
C ALA A 234 -18.68 10.56 7.53
N ALA A 235 -18.96 11.83 7.23
CA ALA A 235 -19.40 12.28 5.90
C ALA A 235 -18.25 12.40 4.87
N VAL A 236 -17.01 12.05 5.22
CA VAL A 236 -15.86 12.18 4.30
C VAL A 236 -16.04 11.44 2.99
N MET A 237 -16.57 10.21 3.04
CA MET A 237 -16.75 9.38 1.84
C MET A 237 -17.81 9.96 0.87
N PRO A 238 -19.05 10.25 1.29
CA PRO A 238 -20.04 10.82 0.39
C PRO A 238 -19.68 12.22 -0.11
N LEU A 239 -18.97 13.04 0.68
CA LEU A 239 -18.53 14.36 0.23
C LEU A 239 -17.38 14.30 -0.79
N LEU A 240 -16.47 13.34 -0.65
CA LEU A 240 -15.44 13.08 -1.66
C LEU A 240 -16.08 12.60 -2.97
N ASP A 241 -17.07 11.71 -2.90
CA ASP A 241 -17.79 11.23 -4.08
C ASP A 241 -18.54 12.37 -4.78
N LEU A 242 -19.22 13.23 -4.03
CA LEU A 242 -19.88 14.41 -4.56
C LEU A 242 -18.88 15.38 -5.24
N GLY A 243 -17.70 15.57 -4.63
CA GLY A 243 -16.63 16.39 -5.20
C GLY A 243 -16.07 15.80 -6.49
N GLN A 244 -15.91 14.48 -6.54
CA GLN A 244 -15.51 13.75 -7.74
C GLN A 244 -16.56 13.87 -8.84
N ARG A 245 -17.85 13.71 -8.54
CA ARG A 245 -18.94 13.88 -9.52
C ARG A 245 -18.97 15.28 -10.12
N GLN A 246 -18.68 16.31 -9.33
CA GLN A 246 -18.62 17.70 -9.80
C GLN A 246 -17.38 17.97 -10.68
N HIS A 247 -16.21 17.47 -10.27
CA HIS A 247 -14.94 17.80 -10.91
C HIS A 247 -14.55 16.82 -12.03
N GLY A 248 -15.09 15.60 -12.01
CA GLY A 248 -14.73 14.45 -12.84
C GLY A 248 -13.72 13.51 -12.17
N PHE A 249 -12.88 14.02 -11.28
CA PHE A 249 -11.91 13.23 -10.51
C PHE A 249 -11.62 13.91 -9.16
N THR A 250 -11.09 13.15 -8.20
CA THR A 250 -10.72 13.65 -6.88
C THR A 250 -9.33 14.32 -6.92
N SER A 251 -9.29 15.61 -7.26
CA SER A 251 -8.06 16.42 -7.21
C SER A 251 -7.65 16.76 -5.77
N ILE A 252 -6.38 17.17 -5.57
CA ILE A 252 -5.91 17.55 -4.23
C ILE A 252 -6.69 18.74 -3.65
N SER A 253 -7.17 19.64 -4.51
CA SER A 253 -8.02 20.76 -4.09
C SER A 253 -9.40 20.31 -3.63
N VAL A 254 -9.99 19.30 -4.27
CA VAL A 254 -11.25 18.67 -3.80
C VAL A 254 -11.07 18.08 -2.41
N MET A 255 -9.99 17.32 -2.20
CA MET A 255 -9.69 16.71 -0.90
C MET A 255 -9.49 17.78 0.20
N ASN A 256 -8.79 18.86 -0.12
CA ASN A 256 -8.57 19.97 0.82
C ASN A 256 -9.86 20.72 1.17
N GLU A 257 -10.76 20.91 0.20
CA GLU A 257 -12.04 21.56 0.45
C GLU A 257 -12.96 20.70 1.32
N VAL A 258 -12.98 19.38 1.09
CA VAL A 258 -13.70 18.43 1.97
C VAL A 258 -13.10 18.43 3.38
N ALA A 259 -11.77 18.44 3.50
CA ALA A 259 -11.09 18.53 4.79
C ALA A 259 -11.46 19.82 5.55
N ARG A 260 -11.52 20.95 4.84
CA ARG A 260 -11.95 22.24 5.38
C ARG A 260 -13.40 22.21 5.88
N MET A 261 -14.31 21.64 5.08
CA MET A 261 -15.74 21.54 5.43
C MET A 261 -15.98 20.65 6.66
N LEU A 262 -15.22 19.56 6.77
CA LEU A 262 -15.33 18.60 7.86
C LEU A 262 -14.52 18.97 9.10
N GLU A 263 -13.75 20.06 9.06
CA GLU A 263 -12.81 20.48 10.12
C GLU A 263 -11.90 19.33 10.57
N MET A 264 -11.37 18.57 9.61
CA MET A 264 -10.45 17.48 9.88
C MET A 264 -9.11 17.68 9.15
N PRO A 265 -8.00 17.10 9.65
CA PRO A 265 -6.72 17.21 8.98
C PRO A 265 -6.78 16.66 7.54
N PRO A 266 -6.26 17.36 6.53
CA PRO A 266 -6.30 16.91 5.14
C PRO A 266 -5.70 15.52 4.92
N MET A 267 -4.70 15.15 5.72
CA MET A 267 -4.08 13.82 5.66
C MET A 267 -5.10 12.69 5.82
N ARG A 268 -6.12 12.86 6.67
CA ARG A 268 -7.17 11.84 6.87
C ARG A 268 -8.07 11.71 5.66
N VAL A 269 -8.27 12.78 4.91
CA VAL A 269 -8.99 12.76 3.64
C VAL A 269 -8.15 12.10 2.56
N TYR A 270 -6.84 12.37 2.54
CA TYR A 270 -5.89 11.72 1.62
C TYR A 270 -5.83 10.21 1.84
N GLU A 271 -5.77 9.76 3.10
CA GLU A 271 -5.82 8.33 3.46
C GLU A 271 -7.05 7.66 2.84
N VAL A 272 -8.25 8.22 3.05
CA VAL A 272 -9.52 7.71 2.50
C VAL A 272 -9.48 7.69 0.97
N ALA A 273 -9.06 8.79 0.34
CA ALA A 273 -9.01 8.90 -1.12
C ALA A 273 -7.98 7.97 -1.78
N THR A 274 -6.92 7.58 -1.06
CA THR A 274 -5.95 6.58 -1.53
C THR A 274 -6.37 5.15 -1.24
N PHE A 275 -7.20 4.93 -0.22
CA PHE A 275 -7.60 3.60 0.24
C PHE A 275 -8.75 3.02 -0.60
N TYR A 276 -9.76 3.82 -0.91
CA TYR A 276 -10.91 3.36 -1.71
C TYR A 276 -10.65 3.57 -3.20
N THR A 277 -10.83 2.50 -3.98
CA THR A 277 -10.52 2.44 -5.42
C THR A 277 -11.47 3.24 -6.30
N MET A 278 -12.65 3.62 -5.79
CA MET A 278 -13.60 4.46 -6.53
C MET A 278 -13.12 5.91 -6.69
N TYR A 279 -12.24 6.40 -5.81
CA TYR A 279 -11.74 7.78 -5.89
C TYR A 279 -10.62 7.89 -6.92
N ASN A 280 -10.96 8.39 -8.11
CA ASN A 280 -9.99 8.62 -9.17
C ASN A 280 -9.13 9.84 -8.83
N ARG A 281 -7.83 9.64 -8.60
CA ARG A 281 -6.90 10.74 -8.24
C ARG A 281 -6.22 11.38 -9.45
N GLU A 282 -6.40 10.78 -10.62
CA GLU A 282 -5.96 11.30 -11.90
C GLU A 282 -7.18 11.58 -12.78
N PRO A 283 -7.09 12.52 -13.74
CA PRO A 283 -8.18 12.78 -14.67
C PRO A 283 -8.53 11.53 -15.47
N VAL A 284 -9.79 11.15 -15.43
CA VAL A 284 -10.37 10.07 -16.24
C VAL A 284 -11.22 10.67 -17.37
N GLY A 285 -11.43 9.89 -18.42
CA GLY A 285 -12.31 10.25 -19.52
C GLY A 285 -13.78 10.30 -19.07
N LYS A 286 -14.64 10.81 -19.95
CA LYS A 286 -16.09 10.97 -19.68
C LYS A 286 -16.80 9.67 -19.30
N TYR A 287 -16.38 8.55 -19.89
CA TYR A 287 -16.89 7.21 -19.60
C TYR A 287 -15.77 6.38 -18.96
N PHE A 288 -15.94 6.09 -17.68
CA PHE A 288 -15.03 5.24 -16.93
C PHE A 288 -15.51 3.78 -17.01
N VAL A 289 -14.84 2.99 -17.84
CA VAL A 289 -15.16 1.59 -18.15
C VAL A 289 -14.40 0.67 -17.19
N GLN A 290 -15.13 -0.01 -16.33
CA GLN A 290 -14.62 -0.87 -15.27
C GLN A 290 -15.04 -2.31 -15.52
N ILE A 291 -14.11 -3.18 -15.88
CA ILE A 291 -14.41 -4.59 -16.16
C ILE A 291 -14.05 -5.49 -14.99
N CYS A 292 -14.98 -6.37 -14.61
CA CYS A 292 -14.73 -7.37 -13.58
C CYS A 292 -13.93 -8.55 -14.16
N THR A 293 -12.72 -8.80 -13.64
CA THR A 293 -11.87 -9.92 -14.05
C THR A 293 -11.75 -11.02 -12.98
N THR A 294 -12.56 -10.96 -11.91
CA THR A 294 -12.58 -12.00 -10.87
C THR A 294 -13.09 -13.34 -11.38
N THR A 295 -12.82 -14.41 -10.62
CA THR A 295 -13.07 -15.80 -11.01
C THR A 295 -14.48 -16.07 -11.57
N PRO A 296 -15.59 -15.59 -10.97
CA PRO A 296 -16.92 -15.83 -11.55
C PRO A 296 -17.10 -15.20 -12.93
N CYS A 297 -16.57 -14.00 -13.16
CA CYS A 297 -16.61 -13.34 -14.47
C CYS A 297 -15.61 -13.95 -15.46
N GLN A 298 -14.47 -14.43 -14.97
CA GLN A 298 -13.48 -15.12 -15.80
C GLN A 298 -14.00 -16.45 -16.35
N LEU A 299 -14.82 -17.16 -15.56
CA LEU A 299 -15.40 -18.47 -15.92
C LEU A 299 -16.79 -18.37 -16.54
N GLY A 300 -17.59 -17.37 -16.15
CA GLY A 300 -18.99 -17.23 -16.53
C GLY A 300 -19.19 -16.70 -17.95
N GLY A 301 -20.29 -17.13 -18.59
CA GLY A 301 -20.67 -16.73 -19.95
C GLY A 301 -19.56 -17.01 -20.97
N CYS A 302 -19.10 -15.99 -21.69
CA CYS A 302 -17.97 -16.11 -22.63
C CYS A 302 -16.58 -15.91 -21.98
N GLY A 303 -16.53 -15.67 -20.68
CA GLY A 303 -15.32 -15.30 -19.93
C GLY A 303 -14.92 -13.83 -20.10
N SER A 304 -14.61 -13.16 -18.99
CA SER A 304 -14.23 -11.74 -18.97
C SER A 304 -12.97 -11.44 -19.78
N THR A 305 -12.03 -12.37 -19.89
CA THR A 305 -10.81 -12.20 -20.71
C THR A 305 -11.13 -11.95 -22.19
N ALA A 306 -12.18 -12.58 -22.72
CA ALA A 306 -12.62 -12.33 -24.10
C ALA A 306 -13.16 -10.90 -24.27
N ILE A 307 -13.85 -10.39 -23.24
CA ILE A 307 -14.37 -9.01 -23.21
C ILE A 307 -13.22 -8.00 -23.08
N VAL A 308 -12.25 -8.22 -22.19
CA VAL A 308 -11.04 -7.39 -22.06
C VAL A 308 -10.32 -7.25 -23.39
N LYS A 309 -10.13 -8.38 -24.10
CA LYS A 309 -9.52 -8.39 -25.43
C LYS A 309 -10.35 -7.59 -26.44
N ALA A 310 -11.67 -7.76 -26.46
CA ALA A 310 -12.55 -7.02 -27.35
C ALA A 310 -12.51 -5.50 -27.12
N ILE A 311 -12.48 -5.06 -25.85
CA ILE A 311 -12.35 -3.64 -25.48
C ILE A 311 -10.99 -3.09 -25.92
N THR A 312 -9.91 -3.84 -25.66
CA THR A 312 -8.54 -3.45 -26.02
C THR A 312 -8.37 -3.30 -27.53
N GLU A 313 -8.89 -4.24 -28.31
CA GLU A 313 -8.86 -4.19 -29.78
C GLU A 313 -9.73 -3.06 -30.35
N HIS A 314 -10.86 -2.76 -29.73
CA HIS A 314 -11.78 -1.74 -30.21
C HIS A 314 -11.34 -0.31 -29.86
N LEU A 315 -10.84 -0.08 -28.65
CA LEU A 315 -10.40 1.24 -28.19
C LEU A 315 -8.91 1.52 -28.45
N GLY A 316 -8.10 0.49 -28.70
CA GLY A 316 -6.65 0.63 -28.92
C GLY A 316 -5.85 1.02 -27.67
N ILE A 317 -6.43 0.85 -26.48
CA ILE A 317 -5.81 1.18 -25.18
C ILE A 317 -5.67 -0.06 -24.30
N THR A 318 -4.65 -0.07 -23.44
CA THR A 318 -4.49 -1.09 -22.39
C THR A 318 -5.22 -0.66 -21.11
N PRO A 319 -5.50 -1.60 -20.19
CA PRO A 319 -6.03 -1.27 -18.86
C PRO A 319 -5.18 -0.18 -18.16
N GLY A 320 -5.84 0.79 -17.55
CA GLY A 320 -5.24 1.94 -16.87
C GLY A 320 -5.01 3.18 -17.75
N HIS A 321 -5.26 3.10 -19.06
CA HIS A 321 -5.09 4.23 -19.97
C HIS A 321 -6.42 4.86 -20.41
N THR A 322 -6.31 6.09 -20.91
CA THR A 322 -7.42 6.88 -21.44
C THR A 322 -7.19 7.07 -22.93
N THR A 323 -8.25 7.02 -23.73
CA THR A 323 -8.17 7.29 -25.17
C THR A 323 -7.72 8.73 -25.43
N GLU A 324 -7.06 8.97 -26.56
CA GLU A 324 -6.61 10.32 -26.96
C GLU A 324 -7.77 11.32 -27.07
N ASP A 325 -8.96 10.81 -27.42
CA ASP A 325 -10.21 11.56 -27.49
C ASP A 325 -10.70 12.05 -26.10
N GLY A 326 -10.12 11.56 -24.99
CA GLY A 326 -10.55 11.88 -23.63
C GLY A 326 -11.93 11.33 -23.24
N LEU A 327 -12.49 10.43 -24.06
CA LEU A 327 -13.84 9.90 -23.88
C LEU A 327 -13.88 8.66 -23.00
N PHE A 328 -12.96 7.72 -23.20
CA PHE A 328 -12.97 6.43 -22.49
C PHE A 328 -11.70 6.23 -21.69
N THR A 329 -11.86 5.86 -20.42
CA THR A 329 -10.79 5.27 -19.61
C THR A 329 -11.20 3.86 -19.27
N PHE A 330 -10.30 2.90 -19.50
CA PHE A 330 -10.56 1.50 -19.28
C PHE A 330 -9.68 0.96 -18.16
N ILE A 331 -10.25 0.29 -17.16
CA ILE A 331 -9.51 -0.34 -16.06
C ILE A 331 -10.12 -1.70 -15.71
N GLU A 332 -9.25 -2.61 -15.26
CA GLU A 332 -9.67 -3.87 -14.65
C GLU A 332 -9.98 -3.64 -13.17
N VAL A 333 -11.14 -4.13 -12.75
CA VAL A 333 -11.61 -4.05 -11.37
C VAL A 333 -11.95 -5.44 -10.83
N GLU A 334 -12.08 -5.48 -9.52
CA GLU A 334 -12.47 -6.69 -8.79
C GLU A 334 -13.99 -6.95 -8.91
N CYS A 335 -14.54 -7.76 -8.01
CA CYS A 335 -15.93 -8.16 -8.02
C CYS A 335 -16.88 -6.96 -7.86
N LEU A 336 -17.76 -6.76 -8.85
CA LEU A 336 -18.80 -5.73 -8.86
C LEU A 336 -20.17 -6.21 -8.36
N GLY A 337 -20.27 -7.47 -7.90
CA GLY A 337 -21.47 -8.02 -7.26
C GLY A 337 -22.54 -8.57 -8.20
N ALA A 338 -22.36 -8.51 -9.53
CA ALA A 338 -23.31 -9.04 -10.51
C ALA A 338 -22.90 -10.43 -11.06
N CYS A 339 -22.52 -11.34 -10.17
CA CYS A 339 -21.87 -12.62 -10.54
C CYS A 339 -22.78 -13.57 -11.35
N VAL A 340 -24.10 -13.57 -11.09
CA VAL A 340 -25.07 -14.40 -11.83
C VAL A 340 -25.32 -13.86 -13.24
N ASN A 341 -24.91 -12.62 -13.50
CA ASN A 341 -24.96 -11.91 -14.78
C ASN A 341 -23.58 -11.74 -15.43
N ALA A 342 -22.66 -12.64 -15.10
CA ALA A 342 -21.32 -12.68 -15.68
C ALA A 342 -21.34 -13.03 -17.18
N PRO A 343 -20.47 -12.43 -18.01
CA PRO A 343 -19.51 -11.36 -17.68
C PRO A 343 -20.15 -9.97 -17.75
N MET A 344 -19.65 -9.03 -16.95
CA MET A 344 -20.24 -7.70 -16.82
C MET A 344 -19.19 -6.58 -16.80
N VAL A 345 -19.64 -5.37 -17.09
CA VAL A 345 -18.85 -4.14 -17.04
C VAL A 345 -19.68 -3.05 -16.37
N GLN A 346 -19.03 -2.18 -15.60
CA GLN A 346 -19.63 -0.95 -15.10
C GLN A 346 -19.10 0.22 -15.93
N ILE A 347 -19.99 1.08 -16.41
CA ILE A 347 -19.63 2.32 -17.08
C ILE A 347 -20.22 3.46 -16.26
N ASN A 348 -19.36 4.22 -15.60
CA ASN A 348 -19.77 5.22 -14.61
C ASN A 348 -20.65 4.59 -13.51
N ASP A 349 -21.94 4.91 -13.46
CA ASP A 349 -22.90 4.37 -12.47
C ASP A 349 -23.69 3.16 -13.00
N ASP A 350 -23.63 2.86 -14.30
CA ASP A 350 -24.49 1.88 -14.97
C ASP A 350 -23.82 0.51 -15.10
N TYR A 351 -24.56 -0.55 -14.80
CA TYR A 351 -24.13 -1.93 -15.02
C TYR A 351 -24.63 -2.43 -16.36
N PHE A 352 -23.72 -3.01 -17.15
CA PHE A 352 -24.04 -3.75 -18.35
C PHE A 352 -23.58 -5.19 -18.17
N GLU A 353 -24.53 -6.10 -18.24
CA GLU A 353 -24.34 -7.48 -17.83
C GLU A 353 -24.64 -8.44 -18.98
N ASP A 354 -24.30 -9.72 -18.82
CA ASP A 354 -24.40 -10.75 -19.88
C ASP A 354 -23.73 -10.36 -21.18
N LEU A 355 -22.51 -9.86 -21.05
CA LEU A 355 -21.80 -9.32 -22.18
C LEU A 355 -21.27 -10.43 -23.09
N THR A 356 -21.25 -10.10 -24.37
CA THR A 356 -20.52 -10.81 -25.42
C THR A 356 -19.51 -9.84 -26.03
N PRO A 357 -18.45 -10.33 -26.70
CA PRO A 357 -17.47 -9.46 -27.36
C PRO A 357 -18.08 -8.47 -28.36
N GLU A 358 -19.22 -8.81 -28.96
CA GLU A 358 -19.92 -7.92 -29.90
C GLU A 358 -20.87 -6.95 -29.22
N SER A 359 -21.53 -7.37 -28.13
CA SER A 359 -22.39 -6.44 -27.37
C SER A 359 -21.58 -5.33 -26.74
N ILE A 360 -20.38 -5.61 -26.19
CA ILE A 360 -19.53 -4.56 -25.61
C ILE A 360 -19.05 -3.55 -26.66
N LYS A 361 -18.67 -3.99 -27.86
CA LYS A 361 -18.29 -3.08 -28.97
C LYS A 361 -19.46 -2.21 -29.39
N THR A 362 -20.67 -2.78 -29.42
CA THR A 362 -21.91 -2.06 -29.73
C THR A 362 -22.18 -0.97 -28.68
N ILE A 363 -22.02 -1.27 -27.39
CA ILE A 363 -22.16 -0.30 -26.29
C ILE A 363 -21.12 0.82 -26.45
N LEU A 364 -19.85 0.49 -26.62
CA LEU A 364 -18.77 1.47 -26.72
C LEU A 364 -18.96 2.39 -27.94
N THR A 365 -19.36 1.84 -29.08
CA THR A 365 -19.68 2.62 -30.28
C THR A 365 -20.88 3.54 -30.03
N ALA A 366 -21.97 3.01 -29.46
CA ALA A 366 -23.16 3.81 -29.15
C ALA A 366 -22.86 4.95 -28.16
N LEU A 367 -22.01 4.70 -27.16
CA LEU A 367 -21.55 5.72 -26.21
C LEU A 367 -20.68 6.79 -26.90
N LYS A 368 -19.76 6.38 -27.78
CA LYS A 368 -18.93 7.30 -28.57
C LYS A 368 -19.78 8.20 -29.46
N ASP A 369 -20.75 7.61 -30.15
CA ASP A 369 -21.69 8.32 -31.01
C ASP A 369 -22.55 9.28 -30.20
N SER A 370 -23.04 8.88 -29.02
CA SER A 370 -23.82 9.74 -28.13
C SER A 370 -23.01 10.95 -27.62
N ALA A 371 -21.71 10.79 -27.40
CA ALA A 371 -20.85 11.88 -26.96
C ALA A 371 -20.49 12.85 -28.08
N THR A 372 -20.42 12.37 -29.32
CA THR A 372 -20.11 13.18 -30.50
C THR A 372 -21.36 13.91 -31.02
N ALA A 373 -22.54 13.31 -30.86
CA ALA A 373 -23.84 13.88 -31.21
C ALA A 373 -24.27 14.96 -30.19
N THR A 374 -23.64 16.12 -30.21
CA THR A 374 -23.95 17.28 -29.35
C THR A 374 -25.22 18.05 -29.76
N GLY A 375 -26.07 17.48 -30.61
CA GLY A 375 -27.37 18.06 -31.00
C GLY A 375 -28.53 17.35 -30.28
N ALA A 376 -29.40 18.13 -29.63
CA ALA A 376 -30.54 17.70 -28.80
C ALA A 376 -31.69 16.98 -29.56
N GLY A 377 -31.38 16.07 -30.50
CA GLY A 377 -32.36 15.35 -31.31
C GLY A 377 -31.86 14.10 -32.03
N ALA A 378 -30.57 13.76 -31.96
CA ALA A 378 -30.05 12.50 -32.48
C ALA A 378 -29.81 11.53 -31.31
N GLY A 379 -30.91 11.00 -30.74
CA GLY A 379 -30.84 10.00 -29.68
C GLY A 379 -30.29 8.69 -30.23
N THR A 380 -28.97 8.55 -30.28
CA THR A 380 -28.35 7.24 -30.50
C THR A 380 -28.87 6.32 -29.40
N LYS A 381 -29.45 5.18 -29.79
CA LYS A 381 -29.98 4.20 -28.83
C LYS A 381 -28.81 3.58 -28.06
N ILE A 382 -28.49 4.15 -26.91
CA ILE A 382 -27.62 3.51 -25.92
C ILE A 382 -28.41 2.32 -25.36
N PRO A 383 -27.82 1.11 -25.30
CA PRO A 383 -28.44 -0.02 -24.61
C PRO A 383 -28.83 0.37 -23.18
N ALA A 384 -29.96 -0.13 -22.69
CA ALA A 384 -30.35 0.12 -21.31
C ALA A 384 -29.37 -0.58 -20.35
N PRO A 385 -29.12 -0.02 -19.15
CA PRO A 385 -28.37 -0.72 -18.12
C PRO A 385 -29.13 -1.98 -17.68
N GLY A 386 -28.39 -3.05 -17.46
CA GLY A 386 -28.90 -4.39 -17.12
C GLY A 386 -28.32 -5.50 -18.00
N PRO A 387 -28.94 -6.69 -17.96
CA PRO A 387 -28.55 -7.82 -18.80
C PRO A 387 -28.82 -7.52 -20.28
N LEU A 388 -27.83 -7.78 -21.13
CA LEU A 388 -27.98 -7.69 -22.59
C LEU A 388 -28.40 -9.01 -23.24
N SER A 389 -28.75 -10.00 -22.43
CA SER A 389 -29.37 -11.24 -22.87
C SER A 389 -30.90 -11.08 -22.93
N GLY A 390 -31.63 -12.18 -23.15
CA GLY A 390 -33.09 -12.16 -23.17
C GLY A 390 -33.75 -12.14 -21.79
N ARG A 391 -32.99 -11.94 -20.71
CA ARG A 391 -33.48 -11.90 -19.33
C ARG A 391 -33.55 -10.47 -18.81
N ASP A 392 -34.47 -10.20 -17.90
CA ASP A 392 -34.75 -8.88 -17.34
C ASP A 392 -33.74 -8.50 -16.25
N THR A 393 -33.43 -9.42 -15.34
CA THR A 393 -32.55 -9.17 -14.18
C THR A 393 -31.64 -10.37 -13.91
N CYS A 394 -31.84 -11.07 -12.80
CA CYS A 394 -31.01 -12.20 -12.34
C CYS A 394 -31.74 -13.54 -12.40
N GLU A 395 -32.91 -13.61 -13.04
CA GLU A 395 -33.64 -14.85 -13.21
C GLU A 395 -32.88 -15.85 -14.09
N ASN A 396 -33.35 -17.10 -14.03
CA ASN A 396 -32.80 -18.16 -14.85
C ASN A 396 -33.07 -17.85 -16.34
N SER A 397 -32.06 -18.01 -17.19
CA SER A 397 -32.14 -17.74 -18.63
C SER A 397 -33.17 -18.62 -19.35
N ALA A 398 -33.60 -19.72 -18.75
CA ALA A 398 -34.68 -20.59 -19.24
C ALA A 398 -36.09 -20.16 -18.78
N GLY A 399 -36.23 -19.03 -18.07
CA GLY A 399 -37.47 -18.53 -17.49
C GLY A 399 -37.58 -18.74 -15.98
N LEU A 400 -38.67 -18.27 -15.37
CA LEU A 400 -38.88 -18.31 -13.92
C LEU A 400 -39.05 -19.73 -13.39
N THR A 401 -38.05 -20.25 -12.68
CA THR A 401 -38.10 -21.56 -11.99
C THR A 401 -38.59 -21.47 -10.55
N ASN A 402 -38.62 -20.27 -9.97
CA ASN A 402 -39.07 -19.96 -8.63
C ASN A 402 -39.82 -18.62 -8.63
N LEU A 403 -40.45 -18.26 -7.49
CA LEU A 403 -41.26 -17.04 -7.36
C LEU A 403 -42.38 -16.92 -8.42
N THR A 404 -42.95 -18.07 -8.82
CA THR A 404 -44.04 -18.14 -9.80
C THR A 404 -45.41 -17.89 -9.17
N GLU A 405 -45.52 -18.03 -7.86
CA GLU A 405 -46.74 -17.79 -7.09
C GLU A 405 -46.92 -16.30 -6.76
N VAL A 406 -48.13 -15.93 -6.36
CA VAL A 406 -48.46 -14.56 -5.98
C VAL A 406 -47.70 -14.17 -4.71
N VAL A 407 -47.21 -12.92 -4.67
CA VAL A 407 -46.50 -12.38 -3.50
C VAL A 407 -47.44 -12.35 -2.29
N TRP A 408 -47.05 -13.05 -1.23
CA TRP A 408 -47.78 -13.11 0.03
C TRP A 408 -47.85 -11.73 0.70
N ASN A 409 -49.05 -11.25 1.00
CA ASN A 409 -49.29 -9.99 1.71
C ASN A 409 -49.60 -10.31 3.19
N PRO A 410 -49.04 -9.58 4.18
CA PRO A 410 -49.47 -9.70 5.57
C PRO A 410 -50.99 -9.67 5.78
N GLU A 411 -51.76 -8.95 4.95
CA GLU A 411 -53.23 -8.91 5.03
C GLU A 411 -53.91 -10.25 4.74
N THR A 412 -53.27 -11.11 3.93
CA THR A 412 -53.80 -12.44 3.55
C THR A 412 -53.28 -13.58 4.42
N MET A 413 -52.20 -13.35 5.17
CA MET A 413 -51.47 -14.38 5.92
C MET A 413 -51.43 -14.14 7.43
N MET A 414 -51.50 -12.89 7.89
CA MET A 414 -51.54 -12.59 9.32
C MET A 414 -52.93 -12.92 9.86
N ARG A 415 -52.94 -13.57 11.03
CA ARG A 415 -54.16 -13.88 11.77
C ARG A 415 -54.89 -12.57 12.08
N GLN A 416 -56.13 -12.43 11.62
CA GLN A 416 -56.93 -11.22 11.82
C GLN A 416 -57.64 -11.17 13.18
N ASP A 417 -57.51 -12.22 13.99
CA ASP A 417 -58.28 -12.44 15.21
C ASP A 417 -57.67 -11.78 16.47
N ASN A 418 -56.50 -11.11 16.38
CA ASN A 418 -55.81 -10.46 17.52
C ASN A 418 -55.65 -11.35 18.77
N ALA A 419 -55.83 -12.67 18.64
CA ALA A 419 -55.73 -13.61 19.73
C ALA A 419 -54.25 -13.91 19.98
N LEU A 420 -53.72 -13.47 21.13
CA LEU A 420 -52.43 -13.96 21.63
C LEU A 420 -52.54 -15.48 21.79
N ASP A 421 -51.63 -16.22 21.15
CA ASP A 421 -51.56 -17.67 21.29
C ASP A 421 -51.61 -18.03 22.78
N ALA A 422 -52.63 -18.80 23.17
CA ALA A 422 -52.78 -19.25 24.54
C ALA A 422 -51.47 -19.94 24.96
N THR A 423 -50.98 -19.54 26.13
CA THR A 423 -49.72 -19.93 26.77
C THR A 423 -49.34 -21.38 26.44
N PRO A 424 -48.07 -21.66 26.07
CA PRO A 424 -47.65 -23.00 25.70
C PRO A 424 -47.97 -23.93 26.88
N LYS A 425 -48.74 -24.99 26.60
CA LYS A 425 -49.04 -26.03 27.60
C LYS A 425 -47.72 -26.50 28.21
N GLN A 426 -47.60 -26.32 29.53
CA GLN A 426 -46.50 -26.78 30.37
C GLN A 426 -46.28 -28.29 30.24
#